data_AF-A0A1S9CAI5-F1
#
_entry.id   AF-A0A1S9CAI5-F1
#
_cell.length_a   1.000
_cell.length_b   1.000
_cell.length_c   1.000
_cell.angle_alpha   90.00
_cell.angle_beta   90.00
_cell.angle_gamma   90.00
#
_symmetry.space_group_name_H-M   'P 1'
#
loop_
_entity.id
_entity.type
_entity.pdbx_description
1 polymer ?
#
loop_
_entity_poly.entity_id
_entity_poly.type
_entity_poly.pdbx_seq_one_letter_code
_entity_poly.pdbx_strand_id
1 'polypeptide(L)' 'MKQKFFSKLSQEELFLKQQVDDVQRDLNIALHKFENTTEPDLLDYYSYIYKAHMIKHGYLLNKLKQLYYN' A
#
# COMPACT_ATOMS: atom_id res chain seq x y z
N MET A 1 10.97 -2.51 30.98
CA MET A 1 11.38 -2.71 29.57
C MET A 1 10.27 -3.27 28.68
N LYS A 2 9.53 -4.31 29.07
CA LYS A 2 8.47 -4.94 28.24
C LYS A 2 7.36 -3.97 27.77
N GLN A 3 6.91 -3.04 28.61
CA GLN A 3 5.79 -2.13 28.29
C GLN A 3 6.09 -1.15 27.14
N LYS A 4 7.33 -0.67 27.02
CA LYS A 4 7.79 0.18 25.91
C LYS A 4 7.90 -0.57 24.57
N PHE A 5 8.12 -1.89 24.62
CA PHE A 5 8.23 -2.72 23.42
C PHE A 5 6.84 -2.97 22.81
N PHE A 6 5.85 -3.33 23.64
CA PHE A 6 4.46 -3.49 23.20
C PHE A 6 3.86 -2.19 22.65
N SER A 7 4.16 -1.03 23.25
CA SER A 7 3.70 0.26 22.73
C SER A 7 4.34 0.65 21.39
N LYS A 8 5.54 0.16 21.11
CA LYS A 8 6.25 0.43 19.85
C LYS A 8 5.72 -0.47 18.73
N LEU A 9 5.48 -1.74 19.03
CA LEU A 9 4.84 -2.69 18.11
C LEU A 9 3.46 -2.22 17.66
N SER A 10 2.64 -1.71 18.59
CA SER A 10 1.31 -1.21 18.24
C SER A 10 1.35 0.05 17.36
N GLN A 11 2.33 0.94 17.57
CA GLN A 11 2.52 2.11 16.70
C GLN A 11 2.98 1.73 15.30
N GLU A 12 3.93 0.79 15.20
CA GLU A 12 4.42 0.28 13.91
C GLU A 12 3.30 -0.43 13.14
N GLU A 13 2.49 -1.23 13.82
CA GLU A 13 1.32 -1.90 13.24
C GLU A 13 0.29 -0.89 12.71
N LEU A 14 -0.06 0.11 13.51
CA LEU A 14 -0.99 1.17 13.11
C LEU A 14 -0.46 1.94 11.89
N PHE A 15 0.83 2.26 11.89
CA PHE A 15 1.46 2.97 10.78
C PHE A 15 1.49 2.13 9.50
N LEU A 16 1.75 0.83 9.59
CA LEU A 16 1.72 -0.05 8.42
C LEU A 16 0.31 -0.26 7.89
N LYS A 17 -0.70 -0.40 8.78
CA LYS A 17 -2.11 -0.45 8.37
C LYS A 17 -2.52 0.78 7.59
N GLN A 18 -2.19 1.97 8.11
CA GLN A 18 -2.48 3.22 7.43
C GLN A 18 -1.82 3.27 6.04
N GLN A 19 -0.57 2.85 5.91
CA GLN A 19 0.09 2.79 4.60
C GLN A 19 -0.55 1.78 3.64
N VAL A 20 -1.05 0.64 4.13
CA VAL A 20 -1.80 -0.31 3.31
C VAL A 20 -3.08 0.35 2.79
N ASP A 21 -3.84 1.01 3.65
CA ASP A 21 -5.08 1.70 3.28
C ASP A 21 -4.83 2.82 2.27
N ASP A 22 -3.75 3.58 2.45
CA ASP A 22 -3.36 4.65 1.53
C ASP A 22 -2.97 4.09 0.16
N VAL A 23 -2.18 3.02 0.10
CA VAL A 23 -1.81 2.39 -1.19
C VAL A 23 -3.01 1.73 -1.86
N GLN A 24 -3.94 1.17 -1.09
CA GLN A 24 -5.20 0.65 -1.64
C GLN A 24 -6.05 1.76 -2.26
N ARG A 25 -6.09 2.94 -1.63
CA ARG A 25 -6.73 4.14 -2.21
C ARG A 25 -6.05 4.55 -3.51
N ASP A 26 -4.72 4.58 -3.53
CA ASP A 26 -3.95 4.93 -4.73
C ASP A 26 -4.19 3.95 -5.90
N LEU A 27 -4.26 2.64 -5.61
CA LEU A 27 -4.63 1.61 -6.59
C LEU A 27 -6.00 1.89 -7.21
N ASN A 28 -7.00 2.20 -6.37
CA ASN A 28 -8.35 2.50 -6.84
C ASN A 28 -8.37 3.77 -7.70
N ILE A 29 -7.62 4.80 -7.32
CA ILE A 29 -7.49 6.04 -8.10
C ILE A 29 -6.84 5.76 -9.45
N ALA A 30 -5.74 5.00 -9.47
CA ALA A 30 -5.02 4.66 -10.70
C ALA A 30 -5.90 3.85 -11.67
N LEU A 31 -6.63 2.86 -11.15
CA LEU A 31 -7.58 2.07 -11.94
C LEU A 31 -8.72 2.92 -12.48
N HIS A 32 -9.35 3.73 -11.63
CA HIS A 32 -10.41 4.63 -12.06
C HIS A 32 -9.94 5.59 -13.16
N LYS A 33 -8.74 6.16 -13.02
CA LYS A 33 -8.18 7.05 -14.05
C LYS A 33 -7.86 6.31 -15.35
N PHE A 34 -7.34 5.09 -15.27
CA PHE A 34 -7.10 4.24 -16.43
C PHE A 34 -8.40 3.96 -17.20
N GLU A 35 -9.46 3.57 -16.49
CA GLU A 35 -10.78 3.26 -17.09
C GLU A 35 -11.43 4.48 -17.78
N ASN A 36 -11.12 5.69 -17.33
CA ASN A 36 -11.75 6.93 -17.81
C ASN A 36 -10.83 7.76 -18.72
N THR A 37 -9.71 7.19 -19.18
CA THR A 37 -8.74 7.87 -20.05
C THR A 37 -8.75 7.26 -21.45
N THR A 38 -8.65 8.10 -22.48
CA THR A 38 -8.48 7.66 -23.89
C THR A 38 -7.13 8.02 -24.47
N GLU A 39 -6.35 8.86 -23.78
CA GLU A 39 -5.02 9.29 -24.21
C GLU A 39 -4.00 8.14 -24.04
N PRO A 40 -3.35 7.66 -25.12
CA PRO A 40 -2.45 6.50 -25.06
C PRO A 40 -1.30 6.64 -24.06
N ASP A 41 -0.65 7.80 -24.01
CA ASP A 41 0.46 8.05 -23.09
C ASP A 41 0.02 7.99 -21.62
N LEU A 42 -1.23 8.40 -21.35
CA LEU A 42 -1.80 8.33 -20.01
C LEU A 42 -2.25 6.91 -19.64
N LEU A 43 -2.69 6.10 -20.62
CA LEU A 43 -2.98 4.68 -20.40
C LEU A 43 -1.72 3.91 -19.99
N ASP A 44 -0.60 4.16 -20.67
CA ASP A 44 0.71 3.59 -20.31
C ASP A 44 1.13 4.08 -18.92
N TYR A 45 1.03 5.38 -18.66
CA TYR A 45 1.34 5.97 -17.36
C TYR A 45 0.55 5.30 -16.23
N TYR A 46 -0.78 5.22 -16.33
CA TYR A 46 -1.60 4.62 -15.27
C TYR A 46 -1.35 3.11 -15.14
N SER A 47 -1.01 2.41 -16.23
CA SER A 47 -0.59 1.01 -16.17
C SER A 47 0.69 0.82 -15.35
N TYR A 48 1.69 1.68 -15.55
CA TYR A 48 2.93 1.65 -14.77
C TYR A 48 2.71 2.02 -13.30
N ILE A 49 1.94 3.07 -13.04
CA ILE A 49 1.60 3.51 -11.69
C ILE A 49 0.84 2.43 -10.93
N TYR A 50 -0.16 1.81 -11.55
CA TYR A 50 -0.91 0.71 -10.95
C TYR A 50 0.01 -0.45 -10.55
N LYS A 51 0.90 -0.89 -11.45
CA LYS A 51 1.91 -1.94 -11.16
C LYS A 51 2.82 -1.55 -9.99
N ALA A 52 3.28 -0.31 -9.94
CA ALA A 52 4.14 0.17 -8.85
C ALA A 52 3.41 0.13 -7.50
N HIS A 53 2.14 0.58 -7.46
CA HIS A 53 1.33 0.50 -6.24
C HIS A 53 1.03 -0.94 -5.83
N MET A 54 0.80 -1.86 -6.77
CA MET A 54 0.61 -3.28 -6.46
C MET A 54 1.84 -3.89 -5.77
N ILE A 55 3.04 -3.59 -6.28
CA ILE A 55 4.30 -4.06 -5.67
C ILE A 55 4.44 -3.51 -4.25
N LYS A 56 4.20 -2.20 -4.07
CA LYS A 56 4.24 -1.56 -2.75
C LYS A 56 3.23 -2.17 -1.79
N HIS A 57 2.01 -2.42 -2.25
CA HIS A 57 0.94 -3.04 -1.46
C HIS A 57 1.35 -4.45 -0.99
N GLY A 58 1.85 -5.29 -1.90
CA GLY A 58 2.32 -6.63 -1.56
C GLY A 58 3.47 -6.61 -0.55
N TYR A 59 4.42 -5.69 -0.68
CA TYR A 59 5.49 -5.50 0.30
C TYR A 59 4.95 -5.13 1.69
N LEU A 60 4.02 -4.16 1.78
CA LEU A 60 3.45 -3.72 3.05
C LEU A 60 2.64 -4.82 3.73
N LEU A 61 1.84 -5.58 2.97
CA LEU A 61 1.13 -6.75 3.50
C LEU A 61 2.08 -7.81 4.05
N ASN A 62 3.19 -8.08 3.35
CA ASN A 62 4.21 -9.00 3.84
C ASN A 62 4.86 -8.50 5.15
N LYS A 63 5.08 -7.19 5.29
CA LYS A 63 5.57 -6.58 6.54
C LYS A 63 4.56 -6.71 7.68
N LEU A 64 3.28 -6.43 7.43
CA LEU A 64 2.21 -6.65 8.40
C LEU A 64 2.12 -8.12 8.83
N LYS A 65 2.21 -9.06 7.88
CA LYS A 65 2.24 -10.49 8.18
C LYS A 65 3.44 -10.85 9.07
N GLN A 66 4.63 -10.34 8.77
CA GLN A 66 5.81 -10.56 9.61
C GLN A 66 5.59 -10.03 11.03
N LEU A 67 4.91 -8.90 11.23
CA LEU A 67 4.64 -8.40 12.59
C LEU A 67 3.66 -9.26 13.39
N TYR A 68 2.67 -9.88 12.75
CA TYR A 68 1.69 -10.73 13.45
C TYR A 68 2.15 -12.16 13.70
N TYR A 69 3.01 -12.69 12.83
CA TYR A 69 3.40 -14.10 12.84
C TYR A 69 4.88 -14.33 13.21
N ASN A 70 5.61 -13.28 13.61
CA ASN A 70 6.93 -13.39 14.23
C ASN A 70 6.85 -13.48 15.75
#